data_AF-A0A1J3DII7-F1
#
_entry.id   AF-A0A1J3DII7-F1
#
_cell.length_a   1.000
_cell.length_b   1.000
_cell.length_c   1.000
_cell.angle_alpha   90.00
_cell.angle_beta   90.00
_cell.angle_gamma   90.00
#
_symmetry.space_group_name_H-M   'P 1'
#
loop_
_entity.id
_entity.type
_entity.pdbx_description
1 polymer ?
#
loop_
_entity_poly.entity_id
_entity_poly.type
_entity_poly.pdbx_seq_one_letter_code
_entity_poly.pdbx_strand_id
1 'polypeptide(L)'
;TSLAALDSSIKQMNKLIFLNLRDCTSLKSLPEGINLISLKTLILSGCSKLQEFHIISENIESLYLEGSAIERVVEYIQSLRNLILLNLKNCCRLRYLPNDLYKLKSLQELILSGC
;
A
#
# COMPACT_ATOMS: atom_id res chain seq x y z
N THR A 1 -16.60 1.50 -4.35
CA THR A 1 -17.19 2.82 -3.98
C THR A 1 -16.68 3.89 -4.95
N SER A 2 -17.26 5.10 -4.97
CA SER A 2 -16.81 6.22 -5.82
C SER A 2 -15.67 7.06 -5.23
N LEU A 3 -15.10 6.65 -4.08
CA LEU A 3 -14.06 7.39 -3.37
C LEU A 3 -12.84 7.60 -4.29
N ALA A 4 -12.55 8.85 -4.62
CA ALA A 4 -11.46 9.21 -5.54
C ALA A 4 -10.17 9.63 -4.83
N ALA A 5 -10.28 10.18 -3.61
CA ALA A 5 -9.18 10.60 -2.76
C ALA A 5 -9.62 10.56 -1.29
N LEU A 6 -8.66 10.42 -0.38
CA LEU A 6 -8.89 10.59 1.05
C LEU A 6 -8.77 12.07 1.44
N ASP A 7 -9.63 12.50 2.34
CA ASP A 7 -9.55 13.85 2.91
C ASP A 7 -8.29 14.00 3.78
N SER A 8 -7.73 15.22 3.82
CA SER A 8 -6.53 15.53 4.59
C SER A 8 -6.70 15.34 6.11
N SER A 9 -7.92 15.31 6.63
CA SER A 9 -8.25 15.01 8.03
C SER A 9 -7.74 13.64 8.50
N ILE A 10 -7.51 12.68 7.59
CA ILE A 10 -6.92 11.39 7.93
C ILE A 10 -5.56 11.53 8.64
N LYS A 11 -4.83 12.63 8.38
CA LYS A 11 -3.57 12.97 9.05
C LYS A 11 -3.66 13.05 10.57
N GLN A 12 -4.85 13.29 11.12
CA GLN A 12 -5.09 13.39 12.56
C GLN A 12 -5.40 12.04 13.21
N MET A 13 -5.58 10.98 12.42
CA MET A 13 -5.97 9.65 12.89
C MET A 13 -4.78 8.85 13.43
N ASN A 14 -4.05 9.41 14.40
CA ASN A 14 -2.81 8.84 14.94
C ASN A 14 -3.00 7.49 15.65
N LYS A 15 -4.23 7.14 16.03
CA LYS A 15 -4.59 5.87 16.66
C LYS A 15 -5.18 4.84 15.68
N LEU A 16 -5.26 5.16 14.39
CA LEU A 16 -5.80 4.25 13.39
C LEU A 16 -4.83 3.08 13.16
N ILE A 17 -5.28 1.87 13.50
CA ILE A 17 -4.48 0.64 13.37
C ILE A 17 -4.76 -0.07 12.03
N PHE A 18 -5.97 0.06 11.52
CA PHE A 18 -6.48 -0.65 10.36
C PHE A 18 -7.20 0.31 9.41
N LEU A 19 -6.80 0.33 8.14
CA LEU A 19 -7.46 1.11 7.09
C LEU A 19 -7.81 0.20 5.91
N ASN A 20 -9.10 0.11 5.61
CA ASN A 20 -9.62 -0.68 4.50
C ASN A 20 -10.27 0.21 3.45
N LEU A 21 -9.70 0.19 2.24
CA LEU A 21 -10.14 0.92 1.06
C LEU A 21 -10.42 -0.04 -0.10
N ARG A 22 -10.68 -1.32 0.20
CA ARG A 22 -10.99 -2.34 -0.79
C ARG A 22 -12.07 -1.87 -1.75
N ASP A 23 -11.88 -2.14 -3.04
CA ASP A 23 -12.79 -1.82 -4.14
C ASP A 23 -13.16 -0.32 -4.24
N CYS A 24 -12.29 0.57 -3.75
CA CYS A 24 -12.34 2.00 -4.08
C CYS A 24 -11.79 2.19 -5.51
N THR A 25 -12.55 1.75 -6.51
CA THR A 25 -12.15 1.72 -7.93
C THR A 25 -11.92 3.10 -8.55
N SER A 26 -12.38 4.16 -7.88
CA SER A 26 -12.08 5.55 -8.27
C SER A 26 -10.81 6.12 -7.63
N LEU A 27 -10.23 5.45 -6.61
CA LEU A 27 -9.08 5.93 -5.86
C LEU A 27 -7.85 5.95 -6.76
N LYS A 28 -7.25 7.13 -6.92
CA LYS A 28 -6.07 7.32 -7.76
C LYS A 28 -4.76 7.37 -6.98
N SER A 29 -4.81 7.91 -5.77
CA SER A 29 -3.66 8.10 -4.89
C SER A 29 -4.08 8.21 -3.43
N LEU A 30 -3.11 8.03 -2.53
CA LEU A 30 -3.23 8.35 -1.11
C LEU A 30 -2.64 9.75 -0.85
N PRO A 31 -3.03 10.45 0.24
CA PRO A 31 -2.47 11.75 0.57
C PRO A 31 -0.96 11.64 0.82
N GLU A 32 -0.20 12.56 0.24
CA GLU A 32 1.25 12.64 0.43
C GLU A 32 1.63 13.33 1.74
N GLY A 33 2.81 13.01 2.25
CA GLY A 33 3.39 13.63 3.45
C GLY A 33 2.61 13.34 4.72
N ILE A 34 2.00 12.15 4.82
CA ILE A 34 1.27 11.71 6.02
C ILE A 34 2.01 10.54 6.68
N ASN A 35 1.92 10.46 8.00
CA ASN A 35 2.45 9.34 8.76
C ASN A 35 1.44 8.89 9.82
N LEU A 36 0.63 7.89 9.49
CA LEU A 36 -0.32 7.27 10.40
C LEU A 36 0.44 6.35 11.36
N ILE A 37 0.95 6.93 12.44
CA ILE A 37 1.95 6.29 13.32
C ILE A 37 1.51 4.95 13.92
N SER A 38 0.20 4.70 14.08
CA SER A 38 -0.31 3.43 14.62
C SER A 38 -0.74 2.43 13.54
N LEU A 39 -0.71 2.80 12.26
CA LEU A 39 -1.26 1.97 11.19
C LEU A 39 -0.43 0.71 10.99
N LYS A 40 -1.06 -0.45 11.16
CA LYS A 40 -0.47 -1.78 10.99
C LYS A 40 -0.95 -2.47 9.73
N THR A 41 -2.22 -2.30 9.36
CA THR A 41 -2.82 -2.97 8.20
C THR A 41 -3.43 -1.97 7.25
N LEU A 42 -3.08 -2.09 5.96
CA LEU A 42 -3.63 -1.30 4.88
C LEU A 42 -4.14 -2.21 3.76
N ILE A 43 -5.42 -2.10 3.43
CA ILE A 43 -6.07 -2.85 2.34
C ILE A 43 -6.44 -1.89 1.22
N LEU A 44 -5.85 -2.09 0.05
CA LEU A 44 -6.09 -1.37 -1.20
C LEU A 44 -6.46 -2.34 -2.34
N SER A 45 -6.85 -3.57 -1.99
CA SER A 45 -7.26 -4.58 -2.97
C SER A 45 -8.39 -4.07 -3.86
N GLY A 46 -8.33 -4.32 -5.17
CA GLY A 46 -9.35 -3.91 -6.12
C GLY A 46 -9.41 -2.40 -6.41
N CYS A 47 -8.46 -1.60 -5.91
CA CYS A 47 -8.31 -0.19 -6.29
C CYS A 47 -7.75 -0.06 -7.73
N SER A 48 -8.58 -0.32 -8.73
CA SER A 48 -8.19 -0.47 -10.14
C SER A 48 -7.73 0.81 -10.85
N LYS A 49 -7.82 1.98 -10.20
CA LYS A 49 -7.23 3.25 -10.67
C LYS A 49 -6.00 3.69 -9.87
N LEU A 50 -5.62 2.94 -8.84
CA LEU A 50 -4.41 3.21 -8.06
C LEU A 50 -3.21 2.70 -8.85
N GLN A 51 -2.48 3.61 -9.49
CA GLN A 51 -1.30 3.29 -10.31
C GLN A 51 0.01 3.41 -9.52
N GLU A 52 0.00 4.23 -8.48
CA GLU A 52 1.15 4.53 -7.63
C GLU A 52 0.73 4.38 -6.17
N PHE A 53 1.63 3.85 -5.35
CA PHE A 53 1.43 3.68 -3.91
C PHE A 53 2.45 4.53 -3.19
N HIS A 54 2.02 5.47 -2.35
CA HIS A 54 2.92 6.19 -1.45
C HIS A 54 2.85 5.61 -0.04
N ILE A 55 3.97 5.63 0.67
CA ILE A 55 4.03 5.17 2.05
C ILE A 55 3.34 6.19 2.94
N ILE A 56 2.26 5.75 3.60
CA ILE A 56 1.47 6.57 4.54
C ILE A 56 1.75 6.25 6.00
N SER A 57 2.60 5.24 6.27
CA SER A 57 3.07 4.86 7.59
C SER A 57 4.26 3.90 7.46
N GLU A 58 5.28 4.10 8.28
CA GLU A 58 6.45 3.19 8.39
C GLU A 58 6.16 1.96 9.26
N ASN A 59 5.02 1.96 9.97
CA ASN A 59 4.65 0.92 10.93
C ASN A 59 3.76 -0.18 10.34
N ILE A 60 3.49 -0.14 9.04
CA ILE A 60 2.68 -1.15 8.34
C ILE A 60 3.36 -2.51 8.43
N GLU A 61 2.58 -3.50 8.85
CA GLU A 61 2.95 -4.92 8.95
C GLU A 61 2.31 -5.73 7.83
N SER A 62 1.13 -5.33 7.33
CA SER A 62 0.42 -6.02 6.25
C SER A 62 -0.12 -5.04 5.21
N LEU A 63 0.31 -5.22 3.96
CA LEU A 63 -0.08 -4.41 2.81
C LEU A 63 -0.71 -5.28 1.73
N TYR A 64 -1.99 -5.01 1.42
CA TYR A 64 -2.74 -5.71 0.39
C TYR A 64 -3.01 -4.80 -0.80
N LEU A 65 -2.46 -5.15 -1.95
CA LEU A 65 -2.58 -4.43 -3.21
C LEU A 65 -3.24 -5.27 -4.32
N GLU A 66 -3.74 -6.48 -3.98
CA GLU A 66 -4.27 -7.45 -4.96
C GLU A 66 -5.26 -6.81 -5.94
N GLY A 67 -5.04 -7.02 -7.24
CA GLY A 67 -5.93 -6.52 -8.31
C GLY A 67 -5.95 -4.99 -8.47
N SER A 68 -5.00 -4.27 -7.87
CA SER A 68 -4.79 -2.84 -8.16
C SER A 68 -4.06 -2.66 -9.50
N ALA A 69 -4.08 -1.44 -10.04
CA ALA A 69 -3.41 -1.09 -11.29
C ALA A 69 -1.97 -0.60 -11.07
N ILE A 70 -1.34 -0.98 -9.96
CA ILE A 70 0.00 -0.51 -9.60
C ILE A 70 1.02 -0.96 -10.63
N GLU A 71 1.76 0.00 -11.19
CA GLU A 71 2.79 -0.27 -12.18
C GLU A 71 4.17 -0.48 -11.55
N ARG A 72 4.39 0.14 -10.39
CA ARG A 72 5.63 0.08 -9.61
C ARG A 72 5.33 0.23 -8.13
N VAL A 73 6.04 -0.52 -7.29
CA VAL A 73 6.09 -0.18 -5.86
C VAL A 73 7.15 0.91 -5.70
N VAL A 74 6.74 2.09 -5.23
CA VAL A 74 7.55 3.31 -5.27
C VAL A 74 8.89 3.21 -4.51
N GLU A 75 9.76 4.17 -4.81
CA GLU A 75 10.94 4.50 -4.02
C GLU A 75 10.56 4.64 -2.54
N TYR A 76 11.46 4.29 -1.63
CA TYR A 76 11.24 4.27 -0.17
C TYR A 76 10.60 3.02 0.42
N ILE A 77 10.34 1.94 -0.33
CA ILE A 77 9.86 0.67 0.28
C ILE A 77 10.74 0.23 1.46
N GLN A 78 12.04 0.54 1.42
CA GLN A 78 13.00 0.27 2.49
C GLN A 78 12.66 0.92 3.84
N SER A 79 11.75 1.90 3.90
CA SER A 79 11.26 2.48 5.16
C SER A 79 10.23 1.58 5.86
N LEU A 80 9.62 0.62 5.16
CA LEU A 80 8.64 -0.34 5.72
C LEU A 80 9.34 -1.45 6.52
N ARG A 81 10.10 -1.07 7.55
CA ARG A 81 10.94 -1.98 8.35
C ARG A 81 10.14 -3.07 9.08
N ASN A 82 8.86 -2.82 9.32
CA ASN A 82 7.95 -3.73 10.02
C ASN A 82 7.09 -4.56 9.07
N LEU A 83 7.23 -4.42 7.75
CA LEU A 83 6.37 -5.13 6.80
C LEU A 83 6.64 -6.63 6.85
N ILE A 84 5.61 -7.39 7.20
CA ILE A 84 5.63 -8.86 7.30
C ILE A 84 5.04 -9.47 6.02
N LEU A 85 3.96 -8.88 5.51
CA LEU A 85 3.22 -9.36 4.35
C LEU A 85 3.04 -8.27 3.30
N LEU A 86 3.46 -8.57 2.08
CA LEU A 86 3.17 -7.79 0.87
C LEU A 86 2.42 -8.65 -0.15
N ASN A 87 1.14 -8.37 -0.35
CA ASN A 87 0.32 -9.07 -1.33
C ASN A 87 0.08 -8.19 -2.57
N LEU A 88 0.70 -8.58 -3.68
CA LEU A 88 0.60 -7.98 -5.01
C LEU A 88 -0.13 -8.88 -6.01
N LYS A 89 -0.81 -9.94 -5.55
CA LYS A 89 -1.50 -10.90 -6.41
C LYS A 89 -2.37 -10.21 -7.47
N ASN A 90 -2.38 -10.70 -8.70
CA ASN A 90 -3.18 -10.14 -9.80
C ASN A 90 -2.91 -8.64 -10.10
N CYS A 91 -1.76 -8.07 -9.70
CA CYS A 91 -1.35 -6.74 -10.12
C CYS A 91 -0.79 -6.80 -11.55
N CYS A 92 -1.63 -7.06 -12.55
CA CYS A 92 -1.22 -7.35 -13.94
C CYS A 92 -0.50 -6.20 -14.68
N ARG A 93 -0.36 -5.03 -14.05
CA ARG A 93 0.37 -3.88 -14.59
C ARG A 93 1.75 -3.70 -13.95
N LEU A 94 2.08 -4.50 -12.93
CA LEU A 94 3.33 -4.41 -12.21
C LEU A 94 4.49 -4.81 -13.13
N ARG A 95 5.37 -3.86 -13.44
CA ARG A 95 6.51 -4.13 -14.34
C ARG A 95 7.79 -4.46 -13.60
N TYR A 96 7.99 -3.83 -12.44
CA TYR A 96 9.22 -3.95 -11.67
C TYR A 96 8.92 -3.98 -10.17
N LEU A 97 9.68 -4.79 -9.45
CA LEU A 97 9.83 -4.67 -8.01
C LEU A 97 10.98 -3.71 -7.69
N PRO A 98 10.94 -3.00 -6.56
CA PRO A 98 12.02 -2.12 -6.14
C PRO A 98 13.29 -2.93 -5.86
N ASN A 99 14.44 -2.45 -6.35
CA ASN A 99 15.74 -3.10 -6.14
C ASN A 99 16.09 -3.26 -4.65
N ASP A 100 15.50 -2.43 -3.79
CA ASP A 100 15.71 -2.42 -2.35
C ASP A 100 14.78 -3.34 -1.56
N LEU A 101 14.02 -4.23 -2.23
CA LEU A 101 13.12 -5.17 -1.56
C LEU A 101 13.85 -6.05 -0.53
N TYR A 102 15.12 -6.39 -0.78
CA TYR A 102 15.98 -7.15 0.15
C TYR A 102 16.25 -6.42 1.48
N LYS A 103 15.99 -5.10 1.56
CA LYS A 103 16.13 -4.31 2.81
C LYS A 103 14.95 -4.51 3.76
N LEU A 104 13.86 -5.16 3.31
CA LEU A 104 12.70 -5.48 4.14
C LEU A 104 12.99 -6.67 5.06
N LYS A 105 13.72 -6.42 6.15
CA LYS A 105 14.21 -7.47 7.06
C LYS A 105 13.11 -8.29 7.76
N SER A 106 11.91 -7.73 7.89
CA SER A 106 10.77 -8.37 8.55
C SER A 106 9.85 -9.11 7.58
N LEU A 107 10.08 -9.00 6.26
CA LEU A 107 9.20 -9.57 5.25
C LEU A 107 9.26 -11.09 5.30
N GLN A 108 8.12 -11.72 5.55
CA GLN A 108 7.97 -13.17 5.60
C GLN A 108 7.18 -13.68 4.39
N GLU A 109 6.25 -12.87 3.88
CA GLU A 109 5.38 -13.26 2.78
C GLU A 109 5.33 -12.20 1.68
N LEU A 110 5.66 -12.64 0.47
CA LEU A 110 5.56 -11.85 -0.76
C LEU A 110 4.73 -12.64 -1.79
N ILE A 111 3.54 -12.14 -2.10
CA ILE A 111 2.62 -12.81 -3.03
C ILE A 111 2.62 -12.06 -4.36
N LEU A 112 3.04 -12.74 -5.43
CA LEU A 112 3.17 -12.19 -6.79
C LEU A 112 2.41 -13.00 -7.84
N SER A 113 1.60 -13.98 -7.43
CA SER A 113 0.86 -14.82 -8.38
C SER A 113 -0.05 -13.96 -9.26
N GLY A 114 0.03 -14.10 -10.58
CA GLY A 114 -0.81 -13.36 -11.52
C GLY A 114 -0.42 -11.89 -11.74
N CYS A 115 0.76 -11.46 -11.27
CA CYS A 115 1.38 -10.20 -11.68
C CYS A 115 1.86 -10.27 -13.14
#